data_AF-A0A3G6UMU6-F1
#
_entry.id   AF-A0A3G6UMU6-F1
#
_cell.length_a   1.000
_cell.length_b   1.000
_cell.length_c   1.000
_cell.angle_alpha   90.00
_cell.angle_beta   90.00
_cell.angle_gamma   90.00
#
_symmetry.space_group_name_H-M   'P 1'
#
loop_
_entity.id
_entity.type
_entity.pdbx_description
1 polymer ?
#
loop_
_entity_poly.entity_id
_entity_poly.type
_entity_poly.pdbx_seq_one_letter_code
_entity_poly.pdbx_strand_id
1 'polypeptide(L)'
;MKKSVISFAVAGTVLLGGYAASSAFAASDTNTKTADSSNVKQEFAGKGFGHKGHGPKGFFGGNTDELLAQAKSFGISTSGKTAPEIMKEIRTAALNKEAKALGIKTSGKDLETLAQEVRLAKLQKEAKALGLSTANKDEQTLHHEIELAQLKKKAKELGVSADNKDEQTLRQDVFTAALNKKAKELGVSTSGKDQQTIRQEVFTAAVNKEAKELGISASGKDIRDLAQEVRIAKVKADAKQYGITVDGKTVQQIASEVMDKKVAKLAKELNISTANKTTRDLAEEIKTKNPDKLNDLLDKDGFGLGLGGFGHGFGHGHGGPDGGGRGHGGMGEGGPDQDGPDAAPQGMGI
;
A
#
# COMPACT_ATOMS: atom_id res chain seq x y z
N MET A 1 -8.37 -44.42 -10.13
CA MET A 1 -8.34 -43.28 -9.19
C MET A 1 -7.34 -42.25 -9.71
N LYS A 2 -7.80 -41.14 -10.30
CA LYS A 2 -6.94 -40.10 -10.88
C LYS A 2 -6.75 -38.99 -9.85
N LYS A 3 -5.50 -38.74 -9.44
CA LYS A 3 -5.15 -37.62 -8.55
C LYS A 3 -4.86 -36.40 -9.42
N SER A 4 -5.70 -35.37 -9.32
CA SER A 4 -5.49 -34.09 -9.99
C SER A 4 -4.63 -33.21 -9.09
N VAL A 5 -3.38 -32.99 -9.49
CA VAL A 5 -2.48 -32.01 -8.88
C VAL A 5 -2.86 -30.64 -9.43
N ILE A 6 -3.44 -29.79 -8.61
CA ILE A 6 -3.78 -28.41 -8.98
C ILE A 6 -2.65 -27.52 -8.50
N SER A 7 -1.69 -27.25 -9.38
CA SER A 7 -0.70 -26.20 -9.26
C SER A 7 -1.37 -24.85 -9.55
N PHE A 8 -1.49 -23.99 -8.53
CA PHE A 8 -1.90 -22.59 -8.73
C PHE A 8 -0.72 -21.65 -8.54
N ALA A 9 -0.24 -21.11 -9.66
CA ALA A 9 0.69 -19.99 -9.70
C ALA A 9 0.03 -18.75 -9.10
N VAL A 10 0.63 -18.19 -8.06
CA VAL A 10 0.19 -16.96 -7.41
C VAL A 10 0.70 -15.77 -8.24
N ALA A 11 -0.11 -15.34 -9.21
CA ALA A 11 0.08 -14.06 -9.89
C ALA A 11 -0.55 -12.94 -9.04
N GLY A 12 0.15 -12.52 -7.99
CA GLY A 12 -0.21 -11.36 -7.19
C GLY A 12 0.27 -10.08 -7.86
N THR A 13 -0.63 -9.37 -8.55
CA THR A 13 -0.41 -7.98 -8.96
C THR A 13 -1.34 -7.07 -8.14
N VAL A 14 -0.81 -6.51 -7.07
CA VAL A 14 -1.42 -5.35 -6.40
C VAL A 14 -0.65 -4.13 -6.87
N LEU A 15 -1.24 -3.42 -7.83
CA LEU A 15 -0.83 -2.09 -8.25
C LEU A 15 -1.19 -1.09 -7.15
N LEU A 16 -0.23 -0.79 -6.28
CA LEU A 16 -0.14 0.49 -5.59
C LEU A 16 1.10 1.20 -6.15
N GLY A 17 0.88 1.87 -7.29
CA GLY A 17 1.90 2.67 -7.96
C GLY A 17 2.31 3.87 -7.13
N GLY A 18 3.39 3.73 -6.37
CA GLY A 18 4.23 4.84 -5.96
C GLY A 18 5.04 5.31 -7.17
N TYR A 19 4.74 6.52 -7.67
CA TYR A 19 5.64 7.18 -8.61
C TYR A 19 6.86 7.71 -7.87
N ALA A 20 7.90 6.89 -7.77
CA ALA A 20 9.28 7.35 -7.61
C ALA A 20 9.88 7.44 -9.02
N ALA A 21 10.12 8.65 -9.51
CA ALA A 21 10.88 8.86 -10.72
C ALA A 21 12.37 8.89 -10.36
N SER A 22 13.06 7.77 -10.56
CA SER A 22 14.52 7.72 -10.63
C SER A 22 14.96 8.23 -12.01
N SER A 23 15.68 9.34 -12.03
CA SER A 23 16.34 9.87 -13.22
C SER A 23 17.66 9.15 -13.45
N ALA A 24 17.81 8.49 -14.61
CA ALA A 24 19.10 8.09 -15.15
C ALA A 24 19.22 8.58 -16.61
N PHE A 25 20.38 9.14 -16.89
CA PHE A 25 20.82 9.87 -18.08
C PHE A 25 20.72 9.09 -19.40
N ALA A 26 20.38 9.80 -20.48
CA ALA A 26 21.04 9.67 -21.79
C ALA A 26 20.75 10.90 -22.66
N ALA A 27 21.82 11.54 -23.13
CA ALA A 27 21.83 12.68 -24.04
C ALA A 27 21.62 12.22 -25.50
N SER A 28 21.01 13.07 -26.33
CA SER A 28 21.58 13.55 -27.61
C SER A 28 20.63 14.47 -28.38
N ASP A 29 21.22 15.59 -28.79
CA ASP A 29 21.03 16.36 -30.02
C ASP A 29 19.71 17.09 -30.35
N THR A 30 19.81 18.41 -30.12
CA THR A 30 19.58 19.51 -31.06
C THR A 30 18.83 19.19 -32.36
N ASN A 31 17.66 19.82 -32.56
CA ASN A 31 17.55 20.91 -33.52
C ASN A 31 16.24 21.70 -33.36
N THR A 32 16.37 23.02 -33.37
CA THR A 32 15.33 24.04 -33.42
C THR A 32 14.57 24.03 -34.75
N LYS A 33 13.25 24.28 -34.72
CA LYS A 33 12.61 25.30 -35.58
C LYS A 33 11.19 25.65 -35.12
N THR A 34 10.94 26.95 -35.22
CA THR A 34 9.85 27.77 -34.71
C THR A 34 8.67 27.88 -35.69
N ALA A 35 7.54 28.41 -35.18
CA ALA A 35 6.34 28.96 -35.87
C ALA A 35 5.20 27.94 -36.12
N ASP A 36 3.91 28.25 -35.99
CA ASP A 36 3.17 29.50 -35.78
C ASP A 36 1.80 29.14 -35.17
N SER A 37 1.16 30.12 -34.55
CA SER A 37 -0.20 30.07 -34.02
C SER A 37 -1.25 29.99 -35.14
N SER A 38 -2.26 29.14 -34.95
CA SER A 38 -3.65 29.46 -35.31
C SER A 38 -4.60 28.35 -34.87
N ASN A 39 -5.77 28.77 -34.41
CA ASN A 39 -6.88 27.94 -33.92
C ASN A 39 -7.20 26.76 -34.84
N VAL A 40 -7.13 25.52 -34.31
CA VAL A 40 -7.84 24.38 -34.90
C VAL A 40 -8.44 23.51 -33.80
N LYS A 41 -9.78 23.50 -33.78
CA LYS A 41 -10.63 22.49 -33.16
C LYS A 41 -10.38 21.19 -33.92
N GLN A 42 -9.64 20.23 -33.35
CA GLN A 42 -9.29 19.00 -34.07
C GLN A 42 -9.78 17.74 -33.36
N GLU A 43 -10.75 17.12 -34.01
CA GLU A 43 -11.34 15.83 -33.72
C GLU A 43 -10.30 14.71 -33.81
N PHE A 44 -10.40 13.76 -32.87
CA PHE A 44 -9.63 12.53 -32.84
C PHE A 44 -10.03 11.60 -34.00
N ALA A 45 -9.23 11.54 -35.06
CA ALA A 45 -9.34 10.49 -36.08
C ALA A 45 -7.96 10.19 -36.70
N GLY A 46 -7.27 9.19 -36.17
CA GLY A 46 -6.05 8.61 -36.77
C GLY A 46 -6.11 7.08 -36.72
N LYS A 47 -6.31 6.45 -37.87
CA LYS A 47 -6.31 4.99 -38.07
C LYS A 47 -4.92 4.53 -38.53
N GLY A 48 -4.42 3.47 -37.90
CA GLY A 48 -3.44 2.53 -38.45
C GLY A 48 -2.03 2.62 -37.85
N PHE A 49 -1.63 1.65 -37.02
CA PHE A 49 -0.76 0.51 -37.37
C PHE A 49 -0.77 -0.49 -36.21
N GLY A 50 -0.89 -1.78 -36.54
CA GLY A 50 -1.26 -2.83 -35.59
C GLY A 50 -0.10 -3.31 -34.72
N HIS A 51 -0.29 -3.22 -33.40
CA HIS A 51 0.22 -4.19 -32.44
C HIS A 51 -0.94 -4.61 -31.53
N LYS A 52 -1.28 -5.91 -31.56
CA LYS A 52 -2.19 -6.52 -30.61
C LYS A 52 -1.52 -6.53 -29.24
N GLY A 53 -1.82 -5.53 -28.41
CA GLY A 53 -1.34 -5.46 -27.03
C GLY A 53 -1.75 -4.16 -26.37
N HIS A 54 -2.67 -4.24 -25.41
CA HIS A 54 -3.17 -3.16 -24.54
C HIS A 54 -3.91 -2.00 -25.21
N GLY A 55 -5.21 -1.88 -24.93
CA GLY A 55 -6.04 -0.74 -25.34
C GLY A 55 -5.57 0.60 -24.73
N PRO A 56 -6.19 1.73 -25.13
CA PRO A 56 -5.74 3.10 -24.84
C PRO A 56 -6.00 3.56 -23.40
N LYS A 57 -5.94 2.63 -22.44
CA LYS A 57 -5.83 2.94 -21.01
C LYS A 57 -4.41 2.63 -20.60
N GLY A 58 -3.51 3.56 -20.92
CA GLY A 58 -2.19 3.59 -20.31
C GLY A 58 -2.32 3.51 -18.78
N PHE A 59 -1.28 2.98 -18.15
CA PHE A 59 -1.08 2.80 -16.69
C PHE A 59 -1.25 4.08 -15.83
N PHE A 60 -1.77 5.18 -16.39
CA PHE A 60 -1.98 6.50 -15.81
C PHE A 60 -3.44 6.97 -15.95
N GLY A 61 -4.41 6.05 -15.95
CA GLY A 61 -5.84 6.37 -15.92
C GLY A 61 -6.32 6.87 -14.56
N GLY A 62 -5.64 7.83 -13.95
CA GLY A 62 -6.18 8.57 -12.81
C GLY A 62 -7.39 9.39 -13.27
N ASN A 63 -8.47 9.40 -12.47
CA ASN A 63 -9.69 10.16 -12.78
C ASN A 63 -9.33 11.60 -13.16
N THR A 64 -9.49 11.96 -14.44
CA THR A 64 -9.12 13.27 -14.98
C THR A 64 -9.82 14.39 -14.20
N ASP A 65 -11.05 14.15 -13.76
CA ASP A 65 -11.83 15.08 -12.96
C ASP A 65 -11.23 15.35 -11.57
N GLU A 66 -10.66 14.34 -10.91
CA GLU A 66 -9.99 14.50 -9.61
C GLU A 66 -8.70 15.30 -9.75
N LEU A 67 -7.93 15.02 -10.79
CA LEU A 67 -6.71 15.76 -11.09
C LEU A 67 -7.01 17.24 -11.38
N LEU A 68 -8.07 17.50 -12.15
CA LEU A 68 -8.53 18.86 -12.44
C LEU A 68 -9.09 19.56 -11.19
N ALA A 69 -9.83 18.86 -10.33
CA ALA A 69 -10.33 19.40 -9.07
C ALA A 69 -9.19 19.75 -8.10
N GLN A 70 -8.16 18.90 -8.02
CA GLN A 70 -6.96 19.20 -7.24
C GLN A 70 -6.19 20.37 -7.82
N ALA A 71 -5.99 20.44 -9.14
CA ALA A 71 -5.33 21.59 -9.76
C ALA A 71 -6.07 22.89 -9.41
N LYS A 72 -7.41 22.90 -9.51
CA LYS A 72 -8.24 24.06 -9.13
C LYS A 72 -8.08 24.45 -7.66
N SER A 73 -8.03 23.48 -6.73
CA SER A 73 -7.88 23.78 -5.30
C SER A 73 -6.52 24.40 -4.95
N PHE A 74 -5.50 24.15 -5.77
CA PHE A 74 -4.18 24.80 -5.68
C PHE A 74 -4.05 26.05 -6.57
N GLY A 75 -5.10 26.46 -7.30
CA GLY A 75 -5.06 27.61 -8.20
C GLY A 75 -4.21 27.38 -9.46
N ILE A 76 -4.01 26.11 -9.86
CA ILE A 76 -3.18 25.72 -11.00
C ILE A 76 -4.02 25.73 -12.29
N SER A 77 -3.52 26.44 -13.32
CA SER A 77 -4.11 26.39 -14.65
C SER A 77 -3.83 25.06 -15.34
N THR A 78 -4.87 24.44 -15.90
CA THR A 78 -4.82 23.13 -16.56
C THR A 78 -4.90 23.22 -18.09
N SER A 79 -5.17 24.40 -18.64
CA SER A 79 -5.31 24.59 -20.09
C SER A 79 -3.97 24.42 -20.79
N GLY A 80 -3.92 23.57 -21.82
CA GLY A 80 -2.71 23.31 -22.62
C GLY A 80 -1.63 22.49 -21.93
N LYS A 81 -1.89 21.94 -20.73
CA LYS A 81 -0.95 21.09 -19.99
C LYS A 81 -1.34 19.63 -20.06
N THR A 82 -0.33 18.77 -20.08
CA THR A 82 -0.49 17.32 -19.97
C THR A 82 -0.76 16.89 -18.53
N ALA A 83 -1.39 15.72 -18.33
CA ALA A 83 -1.65 15.20 -16.98
C ALA A 83 -0.37 15.05 -16.11
N PRO A 84 0.79 14.59 -16.65
CA PRO A 84 2.06 14.58 -15.92
C PRO A 84 2.50 15.97 -15.42
N GLU A 85 2.35 17.01 -16.24
CA GLU A 85 2.71 18.38 -15.87
C GLU A 85 1.79 18.90 -14.75
N ILE A 86 0.48 18.70 -14.89
CA ILE A 86 -0.49 19.08 -13.86
C ILE A 86 -0.18 18.36 -12.54
N MET A 87 0.10 17.05 -12.58
CA MET A 87 0.50 16.29 -11.39
C MET A 87 1.78 16.82 -10.75
N LYS A 88 2.79 17.17 -11.56
CA LYS A 88 4.04 17.74 -11.05
C LYS A 88 3.78 19.06 -10.34
N GLU A 89 3.00 19.95 -10.94
CA GLU A 89 2.65 21.23 -10.32
C GLU A 89 1.84 21.08 -9.04
N ILE A 90 0.86 20.17 -9.01
CA ILE A 90 0.10 19.85 -7.80
C ILE A 90 1.03 19.34 -6.70
N ARG A 91 1.94 18.41 -7.01
CA ARG A 91 2.91 17.89 -6.03
C ARG A 91 3.82 18.99 -5.50
N THR A 92 4.31 19.87 -6.37
CA THR A 92 5.13 21.01 -5.96
C THR A 92 4.35 21.99 -5.09
N ALA A 93 3.10 22.31 -5.44
CA ALA A 93 2.26 23.21 -4.65
C ALA A 93 1.92 22.61 -3.27
N ALA A 94 1.56 21.32 -3.23
CA ALA A 94 1.31 20.59 -1.99
C ALA A 94 2.54 20.57 -1.09
N LEU A 95 3.71 20.21 -1.65
CA LEU A 95 4.95 20.15 -0.89
C LEU A 95 5.37 21.52 -0.34
N ASN A 96 5.24 22.58 -1.13
CA ASN A 96 5.50 23.94 -0.67
C ASN A 96 4.58 24.36 0.48
N LYS A 97 3.31 23.95 0.43
CA LYS A 97 2.34 24.22 1.49
C LYS A 97 2.72 23.47 2.77
N GLU A 98 3.07 22.20 2.67
CA GLU A 98 3.53 21.39 3.81
C GLU A 98 4.81 21.96 4.42
N ALA A 99 5.80 22.31 3.58
CA ALA A 99 7.03 22.94 4.02
C ALA A 99 6.76 24.23 4.81
N LYS A 100 5.90 25.11 4.31
CA LYS A 100 5.49 26.34 5.02
C LYS A 100 4.81 26.03 6.36
N ALA A 101 3.94 25.03 6.41
CA ALA A 101 3.27 24.62 7.64
C ALA A 101 4.26 24.07 8.70
N LEU A 102 5.38 23.50 8.26
CA LEU A 102 6.46 23.00 9.10
C LEU A 102 7.56 24.05 9.38
N GLY A 103 7.41 25.28 8.88
CA GLY A 103 8.41 26.34 9.04
C GLY A 103 9.67 26.15 8.18
N ILE A 104 9.61 25.32 7.14
CA ILE A 104 10.72 25.01 6.24
C ILE A 104 10.79 26.07 5.12
N LYS A 105 11.98 26.64 4.91
CA LYS A 105 12.25 27.57 3.81
C LYS A 105 12.24 26.82 2.47
N THR A 106 11.41 27.28 1.52
CA THR A 106 11.24 26.67 0.20
C THR A 106 12.10 27.28 -0.90
N SER A 107 12.56 28.52 -0.74
CA SER A 107 13.30 29.25 -1.79
C SER A 107 14.71 28.68 -1.98
N GLY A 108 15.09 28.40 -3.23
CA GLY A 108 16.44 27.96 -3.60
C GLY A 108 16.71 26.47 -3.39
N LYS A 109 15.68 25.67 -3.08
CA LYS A 109 15.78 24.22 -2.98
C LYS A 109 15.11 23.56 -4.18
N ASP A 110 15.69 22.48 -4.68
CA ASP A 110 15.02 21.61 -5.61
C ASP A 110 13.91 20.80 -4.90
N LEU A 111 13.05 20.16 -5.71
CA LEU A 111 11.88 19.46 -5.21
C LEU A 111 12.23 18.26 -4.32
N GLU A 112 13.32 17.56 -4.62
CA GLU A 112 13.73 16.36 -3.91
C GLU A 112 14.28 16.72 -2.52
N THR A 113 15.18 17.71 -2.46
CA THR A 113 15.69 18.24 -1.18
C THR A 113 14.55 18.75 -0.30
N LEU A 114 13.60 19.51 -0.87
CA LEU A 114 12.45 20.00 -0.10
C LEU A 114 11.57 18.84 0.41
N ALA A 115 11.40 17.79 -0.39
CA ALA A 115 10.61 16.62 0.00
C ALA A 115 11.26 15.85 1.15
N GLN A 116 12.59 15.67 1.10
CA GLN A 116 13.34 15.03 2.17
C GLN A 116 13.23 15.80 3.48
N GLU A 117 13.42 17.13 3.45
CA GLU A 117 13.29 17.95 4.66
C GLU A 117 11.87 17.91 5.25
N VAL A 118 10.84 17.95 4.42
CA VAL A 118 9.45 17.84 4.86
C VAL A 118 9.20 16.47 5.51
N ARG A 119 9.67 15.38 4.91
CA ARG A 119 9.54 14.02 5.48
C ARG A 119 10.26 13.92 6.82
N LEU A 120 11.50 14.37 6.89
CA LEU A 120 12.28 14.35 8.12
C LEU A 120 11.59 15.14 9.23
N ALA A 121 11.09 16.35 8.94
CA ALA A 121 10.37 17.17 9.91
C ALA A 121 9.08 16.50 10.40
N LYS A 122 8.35 15.78 9.53
CA LYS A 122 7.19 14.97 9.93
C LYS A 122 7.57 13.83 10.86
N LEU A 123 8.61 13.08 10.53
CA LEU A 123 9.12 11.99 11.39
C LEU A 123 9.60 12.53 12.73
N GLN A 124 10.31 13.65 12.77
CA GLN A 124 10.73 14.29 14.01
C GLN A 124 9.53 14.69 14.88
N LYS A 125 8.44 15.18 14.28
CA LYS A 125 7.20 15.49 15.00
C LYS A 125 6.55 14.22 15.57
N GLU A 126 6.46 13.15 14.78
CA GLU A 126 5.90 11.87 15.21
C GLU A 126 6.76 11.22 16.32
N ALA A 127 8.09 11.21 16.17
CA ALA A 127 9.03 10.75 17.17
C ALA A 127 8.87 11.51 18.50
N LYS A 128 8.78 12.85 18.46
CA LYS A 128 8.54 13.67 19.67
C LYS A 128 7.20 13.33 20.34
N ALA A 129 6.14 13.09 19.57
CA ALA A 129 4.85 12.69 20.11
C ALA A 129 4.90 11.31 20.82
N LEU A 130 5.83 10.44 20.42
CA LEU A 130 6.11 9.16 21.05
C LEU A 130 7.17 9.23 22.17
N GLY A 131 7.70 10.43 22.48
CA GLY A 131 8.74 10.62 23.49
C GLY A 131 10.14 10.15 23.04
N LEU A 132 10.37 10.00 21.73
CA LEU A 132 11.66 9.59 21.17
C LEU A 132 12.58 10.79 20.93
N SER A 133 13.89 10.60 21.15
CA SER A 133 14.89 11.62 20.83
C SER A 133 15.08 11.75 19.33
N THR A 134 15.15 12.98 18.83
CA THR A 134 15.33 13.30 17.40
C THR A 134 16.69 13.88 17.05
N ALA A 135 17.57 14.11 18.03
CA ALA A 135 18.84 14.77 17.80
C ALA A 135 19.78 13.87 16.99
N ASN A 136 20.38 14.42 15.92
CA ASN A 136 21.36 13.75 15.06
C ASN A 136 20.89 12.43 14.44
N LYS A 137 19.58 12.27 14.22
CA LYS A 137 19.01 11.10 13.55
C LYS A 137 18.53 11.44 12.16
N ASP A 138 18.83 10.56 11.22
CA ASP A 138 18.32 10.62 9.86
C ASP A 138 16.88 10.07 9.75
N GLU A 139 16.32 10.16 8.55
CA GLU A 139 14.97 9.68 8.22
C GLU A 139 14.80 8.19 8.52
N GLN A 140 15.77 7.36 8.12
CA GLN A 140 15.68 5.91 8.28
C GLN A 140 15.68 5.49 9.74
N THR A 141 16.59 6.08 10.54
CA THR A 141 16.71 5.81 11.97
C THR A 141 15.45 6.24 12.70
N LEU A 142 14.93 7.45 12.43
CA LEU A 142 13.69 7.92 13.06
C LEU A 142 12.51 7.04 12.68
N HIS A 143 12.38 6.68 11.41
CA HIS A 143 11.30 5.83 10.94
C HIS A 143 11.31 4.48 11.66
N HIS A 144 12.46 3.82 11.71
CA HIS A 144 12.62 2.54 12.40
C HIS A 144 12.28 2.63 13.90
N GLU A 145 12.78 3.66 14.60
CA GLU A 145 12.49 3.82 16.03
C GLU A 145 11.00 4.09 16.30
N ILE A 146 10.34 4.87 15.45
CA ILE A 146 8.90 5.12 15.51
C ILE A 146 8.13 3.80 15.34
N GLU A 147 8.46 3.02 14.33
CA GLU A 147 7.82 1.72 14.08
C GLU A 147 8.00 0.76 15.25
N LEU A 148 9.21 0.66 15.79
CA LEU A 148 9.51 -0.16 16.95
C LEU A 148 8.76 0.30 18.20
N ALA A 149 8.66 1.60 18.43
CA ALA A 149 7.91 2.15 19.57
C ALA A 149 6.41 1.83 19.44
N GLN A 150 5.84 1.97 18.24
CA GLN A 150 4.45 1.60 17.97
C GLN A 150 4.20 0.09 18.12
N LEU A 151 5.14 -0.73 17.65
CA LEU A 151 5.08 -2.19 17.81
C LEU A 151 5.08 -2.58 19.29
N LYS A 152 5.96 -1.98 20.11
CA LYS A 152 6.01 -2.22 21.57
C LYS A 152 4.74 -1.77 22.27
N LYS A 153 4.15 -0.63 21.86
CA LYS A 153 2.83 -0.18 22.38
C LYS A 153 1.76 -1.24 22.10
N LYS A 154 1.68 -1.72 20.85
CA LYS A 154 0.71 -2.75 20.42
C LYS A 154 0.95 -4.09 21.12
N ALA A 155 2.20 -4.47 21.35
CA ALA A 155 2.56 -5.65 22.12
C ALA A 155 2.00 -5.58 23.54
N LYS A 156 2.21 -4.45 24.22
CA LYS A 156 1.66 -4.21 25.57
C LYS A 156 0.13 -4.27 25.60
N GLU A 157 -0.54 -3.66 24.62
CA GLU A 157 -2.01 -3.68 24.50
C GLU A 157 -2.58 -5.09 24.30
N LEU A 158 -1.81 -5.98 23.67
CA LEU A 158 -2.19 -7.37 23.39
C LEU A 158 -1.64 -8.36 24.44
N GLY A 159 -0.94 -7.89 25.47
CA GLY A 159 -0.34 -8.74 26.50
C GLY A 159 0.85 -9.57 26.01
N VAL A 160 1.52 -9.14 24.92
CA VAL A 160 2.73 -9.76 24.39
C VAL A 160 3.95 -9.12 25.05
N SER A 161 4.79 -9.92 25.72
CA SER A 161 6.07 -9.43 26.23
C SER A 161 7.04 -9.13 25.08
N ALA A 162 7.70 -7.99 25.18
CA ALA A 162 8.76 -7.54 24.28
C ALA A 162 10.17 -7.84 24.80
N ASP A 163 10.29 -8.43 25.99
CA ASP A 163 11.58 -8.65 26.63
C ASP A 163 12.37 -9.75 25.93
N ASN A 164 13.65 -9.49 25.67
CA ASN A 164 14.60 -10.43 25.04
C ASN A 164 14.19 -10.96 23.67
N LYS A 165 13.28 -10.27 22.96
CA LYS A 165 12.89 -10.61 21.59
C LYS A 165 13.53 -9.65 20.60
N ASP A 166 14.02 -10.21 19.50
CA ASP A 166 14.31 -9.41 18.33
C ASP A 166 13.00 -8.85 17.74
N GLU A 167 13.14 -7.82 16.92
CA GLU A 167 12.00 -7.11 16.36
C GLU A 167 11.13 -7.99 15.45
N GLN A 168 11.73 -8.93 14.70
CA GLN A 168 10.98 -9.81 13.81
C GLN A 168 10.11 -10.78 14.62
N THR A 169 10.67 -11.39 15.67
CA THR A 169 9.93 -12.25 16.59
C THR A 169 8.82 -11.46 17.29
N LEU A 170 9.10 -10.25 17.76
CA LEU A 170 8.10 -9.38 18.36
C LEU A 170 6.95 -9.08 17.40
N ARG A 171 7.25 -8.72 16.14
CA ARG A 171 6.22 -8.51 15.09
C ARG A 171 5.34 -9.73 14.92
N GLN A 172 5.94 -10.92 14.84
CA GLN A 172 5.20 -12.16 14.64
C GLN A 172 4.31 -12.51 15.83
N ASP A 173 4.78 -12.27 17.05
CA ASP A 173 3.98 -12.51 18.26
C ASP A 173 2.82 -11.53 18.38
N VAL A 174 3.07 -10.24 18.10
CA VAL A 174 2.03 -9.20 18.08
C VAL A 174 0.98 -9.52 17.02
N PHE A 175 1.42 -9.94 15.83
CA PHE A 175 0.53 -10.39 14.76
C PHE A 175 -0.33 -11.57 15.21
N THR A 176 0.27 -12.58 15.83
CA THR A 176 -0.41 -13.79 16.30
C THR A 176 -1.43 -13.45 17.39
N ALA A 177 -1.04 -12.62 18.36
CA ALA A 177 -1.93 -12.20 19.44
C ALA A 177 -3.12 -11.40 18.92
N ALA A 178 -2.90 -10.48 17.96
CA ALA A 178 -3.97 -9.73 17.32
C ALA A 178 -4.93 -10.64 16.55
N LEU A 179 -4.39 -11.60 15.79
CA LEU A 179 -5.19 -12.57 15.04
C LEU A 179 -6.01 -13.47 15.98
N ASN A 180 -5.41 -13.97 17.06
CA ASN A 180 -6.09 -14.81 18.05
C ASN A 180 -7.18 -14.03 18.80
N LYS A 181 -6.93 -12.76 19.14
CA LYS A 181 -7.94 -11.88 19.72
C LYS A 181 -9.13 -11.74 18.76
N LYS A 182 -8.88 -11.50 17.48
CA LYS A 182 -9.93 -11.38 16.47
C LYS A 182 -10.69 -12.69 16.26
N ALA A 183 -9.99 -13.83 16.26
CA ALA A 183 -10.60 -15.14 16.20
C ALA A 183 -11.58 -15.36 17.35
N LYS A 184 -11.16 -15.02 18.58
CA LYS A 184 -12.03 -15.08 19.77
C LYS A 184 -13.26 -14.18 19.65
N GLU A 185 -13.10 -12.95 19.19
CA GLU A 185 -14.22 -12.00 18.96
C GLU A 185 -15.25 -12.52 17.95
N LEU A 186 -14.81 -13.33 16.99
CA LEU A 186 -15.66 -13.89 15.92
C LEU A 186 -16.09 -15.34 16.19
N GLY A 187 -15.73 -15.92 17.33
CA GLY A 187 -16.05 -17.31 17.68
C GLY A 187 -15.30 -18.37 16.86
N VAL A 188 -14.14 -18.01 16.30
CA VAL A 188 -13.26 -18.93 15.54
C VAL A 188 -12.30 -19.63 16.48
N SER A 189 -12.25 -20.96 16.42
CA SER A 189 -11.30 -21.77 17.20
C SER A 189 -9.89 -21.69 16.63
N THR A 190 -8.90 -21.43 17.49
CA THR A 190 -7.47 -21.32 17.12
C THR A 190 -6.66 -22.56 17.51
N SER A 191 -7.21 -23.45 18.34
CA SER A 191 -6.47 -24.60 18.88
C SER A 191 -6.12 -25.61 17.77
N GLY A 192 -4.84 -25.97 17.69
CA GLY A 192 -4.34 -26.97 16.74
C GLY A 192 -4.29 -26.52 15.27
N LYS A 193 -4.52 -25.22 15.00
CA LYS A 193 -4.50 -24.66 13.64
C LYS A 193 -3.24 -23.82 13.42
N ASP A 194 -2.73 -23.84 12.20
CA ASP A 194 -1.68 -22.93 11.78
C ASP A 194 -2.24 -21.51 11.54
N GLN A 195 -1.34 -20.52 11.53
CA GLN A 195 -1.72 -19.11 11.36
C GLN A 195 -2.45 -18.82 10.04
N GLN A 196 -2.11 -19.52 8.95
CA GLN A 196 -2.74 -19.29 7.66
C GLN A 196 -4.20 -19.75 7.70
N THR A 197 -4.45 -20.91 8.27
CA THR A 197 -5.81 -21.41 8.47
C THR A 197 -6.62 -20.46 9.37
N ILE A 198 -6.05 -20.02 10.50
CA ILE A 198 -6.72 -19.06 11.39
C ILE A 198 -7.05 -17.77 10.63
N ARG A 199 -6.10 -17.19 9.86
CA ARG A 199 -6.35 -15.99 9.04
C ARG A 199 -7.55 -16.16 8.12
N GLN A 200 -7.61 -17.29 7.41
CA GLN A 200 -8.69 -17.56 6.44
C GLN A 200 -10.04 -17.71 7.13
N GLU A 201 -10.09 -18.43 8.25
CA GLU A 201 -11.32 -18.61 9.01
C GLU A 201 -11.79 -17.31 9.66
N VAL A 202 -10.88 -16.52 10.23
CA VAL A 202 -11.18 -15.20 10.80
C VAL A 202 -11.71 -14.26 9.72
N PHE A 203 -11.07 -14.23 8.54
CA PHE A 203 -11.56 -13.46 7.40
C PHE A 203 -12.97 -13.90 6.99
N THR A 204 -13.17 -15.21 6.81
CA THR A 204 -14.47 -15.78 6.41
C THR A 204 -15.56 -15.46 7.43
N ALA A 205 -15.28 -15.63 8.73
CA ALA A 205 -16.20 -15.31 9.80
C ALA A 205 -16.53 -13.81 9.84
N ALA A 206 -15.54 -12.94 9.62
CA ALA A 206 -15.75 -11.49 9.55
C ALA A 206 -16.66 -11.11 8.38
N VAL A 207 -16.35 -11.61 7.17
CA VAL A 207 -17.17 -11.38 5.97
C VAL A 207 -18.62 -11.83 6.20
N ASN A 208 -18.81 -13.04 6.72
CA ASN A 208 -20.15 -13.61 6.94
C ASN A 208 -20.95 -12.83 8.00
N LYS A 209 -20.28 -12.38 9.07
CA LYS A 209 -20.91 -11.55 10.10
C LYS A 209 -21.40 -10.24 9.50
N GLU A 210 -20.55 -9.55 8.74
CA GLU A 210 -20.89 -8.28 8.10
C GLU A 210 -21.96 -8.45 7.00
N ALA A 211 -21.88 -9.52 6.20
CA ALA A 211 -22.91 -9.85 5.23
C ALA A 211 -24.28 -10.01 5.90
N LYS A 212 -24.33 -10.72 7.04
CA LYS A 212 -25.55 -10.88 7.83
C LYS A 212 -26.08 -9.54 8.37
N GLU A 213 -25.20 -8.69 8.90
CA GLU A 213 -25.56 -7.35 9.39
C GLU A 213 -26.13 -6.44 8.28
N LEU A 214 -25.66 -6.61 7.05
CA LEU A 214 -26.11 -5.84 5.87
C LEU A 214 -27.25 -6.52 5.10
N GLY A 215 -27.72 -7.70 5.53
CA GLY A 215 -28.77 -8.45 4.84
C GLY A 215 -28.35 -9.07 3.49
N ILE A 216 -27.05 -9.29 3.28
CA ILE A 216 -26.49 -9.89 2.07
C ILE A 216 -26.47 -11.42 2.20
N SER A 217 -27.03 -12.12 1.22
CA SER A 217 -26.99 -13.59 1.19
C SER A 217 -25.60 -14.12 0.82
N ALA A 218 -25.09 -15.03 1.66
CA ALA A 218 -23.83 -15.75 1.45
C ALA A 218 -23.98 -17.04 0.63
N SER A 219 -25.21 -17.51 0.40
CA SER A 219 -25.45 -18.82 -0.24
C SER A 219 -24.95 -18.85 -1.68
N GLY A 220 -24.14 -19.86 -2.02
CA GLY A 220 -23.66 -20.11 -3.37
C GLY A 220 -22.58 -19.14 -3.87
N LYS A 221 -22.03 -18.27 -3.02
CA LYS A 221 -20.98 -17.31 -3.39
C LYS A 221 -19.62 -17.75 -2.87
N ASP A 222 -18.57 -17.45 -3.63
CA ASP A 222 -17.21 -17.48 -3.10
C ASP A 222 -17.03 -16.37 -2.05
N ILE A 223 -16.18 -16.62 -1.06
CA ILE A 223 -15.97 -15.69 0.04
C ILE A 223 -15.40 -14.34 -0.44
N ARG A 224 -14.63 -14.32 -1.54
CA ARG A 224 -14.08 -13.09 -2.12
C ARG A 224 -15.17 -12.23 -2.76
N ASP A 225 -16.09 -12.86 -3.48
CA ASP A 225 -17.23 -12.18 -4.09
C ASP A 225 -18.15 -11.60 -3.01
N LEU A 226 -18.41 -12.39 -1.96
CA LEU A 226 -19.18 -11.93 -0.80
C LEU A 226 -18.49 -10.75 -0.10
N ALA A 227 -17.17 -10.82 0.11
CA ALA A 227 -16.40 -9.73 0.70
C ALA A 227 -16.47 -8.45 -0.14
N GLN A 228 -16.39 -8.58 -1.47
CA GLN A 228 -16.53 -7.44 -2.37
C GLN A 228 -17.92 -6.81 -2.27
N GLU A 229 -18.98 -7.62 -2.25
CA GLU A 229 -20.35 -7.15 -2.11
C GLU A 229 -20.59 -6.46 -0.78
N VAL A 230 -20.11 -7.04 0.33
CA VAL A 230 -20.12 -6.45 1.67
C VAL A 230 -19.43 -5.08 1.66
N ARG A 231 -18.22 -5.00 1.07
CA ARG A 231 -17.48 -3.74 1.00
C ARG A 231 -18.23 -2.66 0.22
N ILE A 232 -18.81 -3.02 -0.92
CA ILE A 232 -19.61 -2.09 -1.74
C ILE A 232 -20.84 -1.63 -0.97
N ALA A 233 -21.54 -2.55 -0.29
CA ALA A 233 -22.71 -2.24 0.49
C ALA A 233 -22.38 -1.31 1.68
N LYS A 234 -21.27 -1.53 2.38
CA LYS A 234 -20.77 -0.63 3.44
C LYS A 234 -20.52 0.77 2.91
N VAL A 235 -19.75 0.90 1.83
CA VAL A 235 -19.45 2.21 1.21
C VAL A 235 -20.74 2.94 0.82
N LYS A 236 -21.73 2.23 0.28
CA LYS A 236 -23.04 2.82 -0.05
C LYS A 236 -23.87 3.18 1.18
N ALA A 237 -23.81 2.38 2.24
CA ALA A 237 -24.50 2.66 3.49
C ALA A 237 -23.92 3.90 4.17
N ASP A 238 -22.59 4.00 4.23
CA ASP A 238 -21.89 5.19 4.71
C ASP A 238 -22.21 6.41 3.85
N ALA A 239 -22.21 6.27 2.52
CA ALA A 239 -22.55 7.36 1.63
C ALA A 239 -23.94 7.94 1.94
N LYS A 240 -24.93 7.07 2.19
CA LYS A 240 -26.26 7.50 2.63
C LYS A 240 -26.21 8.23 3.98
N GLN A 241 -25.46 7.69 4.95
CA GLN A 241 -25.30 8.32 6.27
C GLN A 241 -24.69 9.73 6.19
N TYR A 242 -23.77 9.96 5.25
CA TYR A 242 -23.10 11.25 5.05
C TYR A 242 -23.74 12.14 3.97
N GLY A 243 -24.89 11.74 3.41
CA GLY A 243 -25.60 12.51 2.39
C GLY A 243 -24.83 12.64 1.06
N ILE A 244 -24.04 11.63 0.71
CA ILE A 244 -23.24 11.58 -0.52
C ILE A 244 -24.07 10.93 -1.62
N THR A 245 -24.21 11.62 -2.75
CA THR A 245 -24.86 11.08 -3.96
C THR A 245 -24.02 9.96 -4.55
N VAL A 246 -24.67 8.82 -4.84
CA VAL A 246 -24.03 7.63 -5.41
C VAL A 246 -24.19 7.52 -6.93
N ASP A 247 -25.17 8.21 -7.51
CA ASP A 247 -25.48 8.12 -8.94
C ASP A 247 -24.36 8.70 -9.80
N GLY A 248 -23.99 7.97 -10.86
CA GLY A 248 -22.91 8.36 -11.77
C GLY A 248 -21.49 8.24 -11.19
N LYS A 249 -21.32 7.79 -9.94
CA LYS A 249 -20.01 7.63 -9.31
C LYS A 249 -19.57 6.18 -9.21
N THR A 250 -18.26 5.96 -9.32
CA THR A 250 -17.64 4.67 -9.00
C THR A 250 -17.62 4.45 -7.49
N VAL A 251 -17.54 3.20 -7.05
CA VAL A 251 -17.41 2.84 -5.62
C VAL A 251 -16.16 3.48 -5.00
N GLN A 252 -15.09 3.63 -5.77
CA GLN A 252 -13.86 4.27 -5.31
C GLN A 252 -14.07 5.75 -4.99
N GLN A 253 -14.74 6.49 -5.88
CA GLN A 253 -15.07 7.90 -5.64
C GLN A 253 -15.98 8.06 -4.42
N ILE A 254 -16.99 7.19 -4.30
CA ILE A 254 -17.90 7.22 -3.13
C ILE A 254 -17.11 6.93 -1.84
N ALA A 255 -16.22 5.94 -1.85
CA ALA A 255 -15.39 5.61 -0.70
C ALA A 255 -14.47 6.77 -0.30
N SER A 256 -13.85 7.45 -1.26
CA SER A 256 -13.02 8.62 -1.00
C SER A 256 -13.83 9.75 -0.35
N GLU A 257 -15.01 10.07 -0.89
CA GLU A 257 -15.87 11.11 -0.30
C GLU A 257 -16.38 10.74 1.10
N VAL A 258 -16.71 9.45 1.31
CA VAL A 258 -17.08 8.92 2.63
C VAL A 258 -15.92 9.11 3.61
N MET A 259 -14.70 8.75 3.21
CA MET A 259 -13.50 8.92 4.02
C MET A 259 -13.23 10.39 4.35
N ASP A 260 -13.36 11.29 3.37
CA ASP A 260 -13.21 12.73 3.59
C ASP A 260 -14.19 13.25 4.65
N LYS A 261 -15.46 12.84 4.57
CA LYS A 261 -16.49 13.20 5.56
C LYS A 261 -16.21 12.61 6.93
N LYS A 262 -15.82 11.34 6.99
CA LYS A 262 -15.46 10.63 8.22
C LYS A 262 -14.29 11.30 8.94
N VAL A 263 -13.21 11.58 8.22
CA VAL A 263 -12.03 12.28 8.75
C VAL A 263 -12.36 13.71 9.16
N ALA A 264 -13.14 14.46 8.36
CA ALA A 264 -13.54 15.81 8.71
C ALA A 264 -14.44 15.86 9.96
N LYS A 265 -15.32 14.87 10.15
CA LYS A 265 -16.14 14.73 11.36
C LYS A 265 -15.26 14.46 12.57
N LEU A 266 -14.34 13.49 12.46
CA LEU A 266 -13.41 13.15 13.53
C LEU A 266 -12.49 14.33 13.90
N ALA A 267 -12.04 15.10 12.92
CA ALA A 267 -11.27 16.32 13.13
C ALA A 267 -12.07 17.33 13.97
N LYS A 268 -13.34 17.55 13.65
CA LYS A 268 -14.22 18.45 14.43
C LYS A 268 -14.41 17.96 15.86
N GLU A 269 -14.64 16.65 16.06
CA GLU A 269 -14.77 16.04 17.40
C GLU A 269 -13.50 16.21 18.25
N LEU A 270 -12.33 16.29 17.62
CA LEU A 270 -11.03 16.49 18.27
C LEU A 270 -10.58 17.95 18.32
N ASN A 271 -11.48 18.90 18.00
CA ASN A 271 -11.17 20.33 17.94
C ASN A 271 -9.95 20.62 17.04
N ILE A 272 -9.83 19.90 15.93
CA ILE A 272 -8.84 20.14 14.88
C ILE A 272 -9.48 21.05 13.83
N SER A 273 -8.83 22.17 13.52
CA SER A 273 -9.28 23.07 12.46
C SER A 273 -9.28 22.35 11.11
N THR A 274 -10.38 22.44 10.38
CA THR A 274 -10.58 21.86 9.04
C THR A 274 -10.33 22.84 7.90
N ALA A 275 -10.16 24.13 8.21
CA ALA A 275 -9.94 25.16 7.21
C ALA A 275 -8.61 24.94 6.48
N ASN A 276 -8.63 24.99 5.15
CA ASN A 276 -7.47 24.86 4.28
C ASN A 276 -6.64 23.58 4.47
N LYS A 277 -7.22 22.51 5.03
CA LYS A 277 -6.54 21.22 5.21
C LYS A 277 -7.14 20.16 4.30
N THR A 278 -6.27 19.33 3.74
CA THR A 278 -6.68 18.12 3.01
C THR A 278 -7.08 17.03 4.00
N THR A 279 -7.80 16.01 3.54
CA THR A 279 -8.12 14.82 4.32
C THR A 279 -6.86 14.17 4.88
N ARG A 280 -5.76 14.18 4.12
CA ARG A 280 -4.46 13.69 4.56
C ARG A 280 -3.91 14.51 5.72
N ASP A 281 -3.91 15.83 5.62
CA ASP A 281 -3.43 16.73 6.68
C ASP A 281 -4.22 16.51 7.97
N LEU A 282 -5.54 16.35 7.85
CA LEU A 282 -6.42 16.05 8.98
C LEU A 282 -6.11 14.69 9.57
N ALA A 283 -5.94 13.65 8.75
CA ALA A 283 -5.59 12.33 9.23
C ALA A 283 -4.22 12.32 9.93
N GLU A 284 -3.21 13.02 9.42
CA GLU A 284 -1.89 13.14 10.07
C GLU A 284 -1.98 13.85 11.43
N GLU A 285 -2.78 14.91 11.53
CA GLU A 285 -2.99 15.61 12.80
C GLU A 285 -3.82 14.79 13.79
N ILE A 286 -4.86 14.10 13.32
CA ILE A 286 -5.64 13.16 14.14
C ILE A 286 -4.73 12.03 14.62
N LYS A 287 -3.88 11.46 13.76
CA LYS A 287 -2.92 10.40 14.13
C LYS A 287 -2.02 10.86 15.28
N THR A 288 -1.60 12.13 15.26
CA THR A 288 -0.76 12.71 16.31
C THR A 288 -1.53 12.93 17.62
N LYS A 289 -2.78 13.41 17.56
CA LYS A 289 -3.58 13.71 18.77
C LYS A 289 -4.26 12.49 19.37
N ASN A 290 -4.78 11.61 18.53
CA ASN A 290 -5.53 10.42 18.92
C ASN A 290 -5.41 9.32 17.85
N PRO A 291 -4.29 8.58 17.84
CA PRO A 291 -4.04 7.51 16.86
C PRO A 291 -5.08 6.39 16.96
N ASP A 292 -5.56 6.09 18.17
CA ASP A 292 -6.47 4.97 18.42
C ASP A 292 -7.84 5.22 17.76
N LYS A 293 -8.36 6.45 17.83
CA LYS A 293 -9.60 6.84 17.13
C LYS A 293 -9.46 6.85 15.61
N LEU A 294 -8.29 7.25 15.08
CA LEU A 294 -8.06 7.19 13.64
C LEU A 294 -8.01 5.73 13.16
N ASN A 295 -7.33 4.87 13.91
CA ASN A 295 -7.25 3.45 13.59
C ASN A 295 -8.64 2.79 13.63
N ASP A 296 -9.45 3.08 14.65
CA ASP A 296 -10.85 2.60 14.72
C ASP A 296 -11.70 3.09 13.53
N LEU A 297 -11.48 4.33 13.07
CA LEU A 297 -12.15 4.85 11.86
C LEU A 297 -11.73 4.07 10.61
N LEU A 298 -10.44 3.78 10.46
CA LEU A 298 -9.87 3.10 9.29
C LEU A 298 -10.18 1.60 9.27
N ASP A 299 -10.26 0.97 10.45
CA ASP A 299 -10.52 -0.45 10.60
C ASP A 299 -12.00 -0.82 10.34
N LYS A 300 -12.94 0.13 10.51
CA LYS A 300 -14.39 -0.12 10.31
C LYS A 300 -14.80 -0.38 8.86
N ASP A 301 -14.07 0.15 7.88
CA ASP A 301 -14.56 0.26 6.49
C ASP A 301 -13.87 -0.68 5.49
N GLY A 302 -12.81 -1.38 5.90
CA GLY A 302 -11.79 -1.81 4.96
C GLY A 302 -11.34 -3.26 5.01
N PHE A 303 -12.14 -4.25 5.43
CA PHE A 303 -11.68 -5.66 5.51
C PHE A 303 -10.25 -5.83 6.07
N GLY A 304 -9.91 -4.98 7.03
CA GLY A 304 -8.66 -4.98 7.77
C GLY A 304 -8.86 -5.85 9.00
N LEU A 305 -8.15 -6.98 9.06
CA LEU A 305 -8.14 -7.91 10.19
C LEU A 305 -7.56 -7.30 11.50
N GLY A 306 -7.72 -6.00 11.79
CA GLY A 306 -7.11 -5.34 12.96
C GLY A 306 -5.58 -5.37 12.97
N LEU A 307 -4.99 -5.72 11.83
CA LEU A 307 -3.56 -5.83 11.58
C LEU A 307 -3.05 -4.59 10.83
N GLY A 308 -3.73 -3.46 10.97
CA GLY A 308 -3.23 -2.14 10.56
C GLY A 308 -1.82 -1.96 11.14
N GLY A 309 -0.83 -1.97 10.24
CA GLY A 309 0.59 -1.94 10.55
C GLY A 309 1.43 -3.12 10.02
N PHE A 310 0.85 -4.24 9.55
CA PHE A 310 1.63 -5.45 9.21
C PHE A 310 1.69 -5.81 7.73
N GLY A 311 1.22 -4.92 6.85
CA GLY A 311 1.21 -5.15 5.41
C GLY A 311 2.22 -4.26 4.70
N HIS A 312 3.51 -4.49 4.87
CA HIS A 312 4.64 -4.24 3.95
C HIS A 312 5.91 -4.76 4.64
N GLY A 313 6.23 -6.06 4.53
CA GLY A 313 7.44 -6.57 5.18
C GLY A 313 7.64 -8.07 5.34
N PHE A 314 6.82 -8.93 4.72
CA PHE A 314 7.10 -10.37 4.70
C PHE A 314 7.08 -10.88 3.27
N GLY A 315 8.26 -10.87 2.66
CA GLY A 315 8.58 -11.67 1.47
C GLY A 315 8.94 -10.87 0.22
N HIS A 316 10.17 -10.38 0.14
CA HIS A 316 11.02 -10.54 -1.06
C HIS A 316 12.48 -10.45 -0.61
N GLY A 317 13.20 -11.57 -0.72
CA GLY A 317 14.64 -11.60 -0.56
C GLY A 317 15.29 -10.80 -1.68
N HIS A 318 16.02 -9.77 -1.30
CA HIS A 318 17.16 -9.26 -2.07
C HIS A 318 18.38 -9.69 -1.24
N GLY A 319 19.17 -10.68 -1.66
CA GLY A 319 19.92 -10.59 -2.91
C GLY A 319 21.03 -9.56 -2.69
N GLY A 320 21.95 -9.85 -1.77
CA GLY A 320 23.15 -9.05 -1.59
C GLY A 320 24.01 -9.10 -2.86
N PRO A 321 24.67 -7.99 -3.23
CA PRO A 321 25.46 -7.93 -4.44
C PRO A 321 26.88 -8.49 -4.19
N ASP A 322 27.47 -8.97 -5.28
CA ASP A 322 28.91 -9.11 -5.52
C ASP A 322 29.66 -10.34 -4.99
N GLY A 323 30.25 -11.06 -5.96
CA GLY A 323 31.10 -12.24 -5.82
C GLY A 323 30.80 -13.20 -6.97
N GLY A 324 31.01 -12.86 -8.24
CA GLY A 324 32.35 -12.68 -8.81
C GLY A 324 32.96 -14.06 -9.10
N GLY A 325 32.77 -14.61 -10.29
CA GLY A 325 33.35 -15.90 -10.65
C GLY A 325 32.91 -16.47 -11.99
N ARG A 326 33.35 -15.84 -13.09
CA ARG A 326 33.36 -16.45 -14.42
C ARG A 326 34.27 -17.68 -14.40
N GLY A 327 33.77 -18.80 -14.88
CA GLY A 327 34.54 -20.02 -15.14
C GLY A 327 33.91 -20.83 -16.25
N HIS A 328 34.03 -20.35 -17.49
CA HIS A 328 33.84 -21.17 -18.69
C HIS A 328 35.04 -22.13 -18.81
N GLY A 329 34.78 -23.41 -19.06
CA GLY A 329 35.84 -24.38 -19.31
C GLY A 329 35.33 -25.80 -19.44
N GLY A 330 34.37 -26.03 -20.35
CA GLY A 330 34.02 -27.38 -20.81
C GLY A 330 34.87 -27.77 -22.01
N MET A 331 35.82 -28.69 -21.79
CA MET A 331 36.47 -29.57 -22.75
C MET A 331 36.62 -30.90 -21.97
N GLY A 332 36.20 -32.08 -22.40
CA GLY A 332 36.24 -32.64 -23.74
C GLY A 332 37.13 -33.88 -23.67
N GLU A 333 36.52 -35.04 -23.97
CA GLU A 333 37.13 -36.30 -24.45
C GLU A 333 37.77 -37.31 -23.46
N GLY A 334 37.39 -38.59 -23.64
CA GLY A 334 38.17 -39.77 -23.27
C GLY A 334 37.41 -40.88 -22.52
N GLY A 335 36.67 -41.75 -23.21
CA GLY A 335 36.39 -43.13 -22.72
C GLY A 335 37.58 -44.07 -23.04
N PRO A 336 37.43 -45.42 -23.06
CA PRO A 336 36.37 -46.30 -22.54
C PRO A 336 36.95 -47.51 -21.73
N ASP A 337 36.12 -48.55 -21.52
CA ASP A 337 36.47 -49.96 -21.16
C ASP A 337 36.89 -50.19 -19.69
N GLN A 338 36.62 -51.29 -18.97
CA GLN A 338 36.08 -52.66 -19.12
C GLN A 338 36.10 -53.14 -17.63
N ASP A 339 35.13 -53.82 -17.02
CA ASP A 339 34.79 -55.23 -17.15
C ASP A 339 33.86 -55.58 -15.97
N GLY A 340 32.88 -56.46 -16.23
CA GLY A 340 32.77 -57.73 -15.49
C GLY A 340 32.20 -57.74 -14.05
N PRO A 341 31.21 -58.61 -13.75
CA PRO A 341 30.48 -58.65 -12.49
C PRO A 341 31.10 -59.61 -11.48
N ASP A 342 30.80 -59.45 -10.18
CA ASP A 342 30.80 -60.61 -9.28
C ASP A 342 29.83 -60.49 -8.08
N ALA A 343 28.99 -61.52 -8.00
CA ALA A 343 28.52 -62.24 -6.82
C ALA A 343 27.98 -61.49 -5.58
N ALA A 344 26.66 -61.61 -5.39
CA ALA A 344 26.04 -61.83 -4.07
C ALA A 344 26.42 -63.25 -3.54
N PRO A 345 25.93 -63.78 -2.38
CA PRO A 345 24.96 -63.26 -1.40
C PRO A 345 25.27 -63.63 0.08
N GLN A 346 24.26 -63.45 0.96
CA GLN A 346 24.02 -64.11 2.27
C GLN A 346 24.81 -63.54 3.48
N GLY A 347 24.22 -63.34 4.67
CA GLY A 347 22.88 -63.65 5.14
C GLY A 347 22.72 -63.33 6.64
N MET A 348 21.48 -63.55 7.11
CA MET A 348 20.99 -63.88 8.47
C MET A 348 21.43 -63.02 9.65
N GLY A 349 20.49 -62.37 10.35
CA GLY A 349 19.71 -62.96 11.46
C GLY A 349 20.37 -62.50 12.78
N ILE A 350 19.72 -61.92 13.78
CA ILE A 350 18.43 -62.15 14.43
C ILE A 350 17.92 -60.79 14.93
#